data_AF-A0A6V8P701-F1
#
_entry.id   AF-A0A6V8P701-F1
#
_cell.length_a   1.000
_cell.length_b   1.000
_cell.length_c   1.000
_cell.angle_alpha   90.00
_cell.angle_beta   90.00
_cell.angle_gamma   90.00
#
_symmetry.space_group_name_H-M   'P 1'
#
loop_
_entity.id
_entity.type
_entity.pdbx_description
1 polymer ?
#
loop_
_entity_poly.entity_id
_entity_poly.type
_entity_poly.pdbx_seq_one_letter_code
_entity_poly.pdbx_strand_id
1 'polypeptide(L)'
;SGLITEAVRRSSPIKVVGLCNGPISMRKYVAHLMGLPAKDLYIRTIGLNHLNWADQILGQGENLLSQVIQTISCHPELIDTGYFPFAPDLLQSLQLLPCAYLQYYYNREEKLDELKKATKTRGEEVAELDRRLLLKYADSNLEEKPKELEARGGIWYSEAAIELISSIVNDKGDIHTLNVVNNGAILDLPEDAVVEIPCLVRREAVYPLSVGRLPLAVRGLVQAVKSYEQLTIEAALEGSYSKALQALLAHPLVPSFGLAKQVLDAFLGAQKDYLRQFG
;
A
#
# COMPACT_ATOMS: atom_id res chain seq x y z
N SER A 1 2.99 -4.46 3.32
CA SER A 1 2.57 -5.87 3.26
C SER A 1 3.10 -6.59 2.02
N GLY A 2 3.23 -5.93 0.86
CA GLY A 2 3.72 -6.53 -0.40
C GLY A 2 5.13 -7.16 -0.30
N LEU A 3 6.17 -6.36 -0.04
CA LEU A 3 7.56 -6.83 0.12
C LEU A 3 7.71 -8.02 1.07
N ILE A 4 7.06 -7.98 2.24
CA ILE A 4 7.11 -9.08 3.22
C ILE A 4 6.39 -10.34 2.70
N THR A 5 5.27 -10.18 2.01
CA THR A 5 4.57 -11.31 1.37
C THR A 5 5.49 -11.97 0.36
N GLU A 6 6.18 -11.20 -0.47
CA GLU A 6 7.15 -11.73 -1.44
C GLU A 6 8.32 -12.44 -0.74
N ALA A 7 8.88 -11.83 0.31
CA ALA A 7 9.95 -12.44 1.09
C ALA A 7 9.53 -13.81 1.67
N VAL A 8 8.35 -13.91 2.29
CA VAL A 8 7.82 -15.17 2.83
C VAL A 8 7.57 -16.18 1.72
N ARG A 9 7.00 -15.76 0.58
CA ARG A 9 6.78 -16.66 -0.57
C ARG A 9 8.07 -17.22 -1.17
N ARG A 10 9.14 -16.43 -1.23
CA ARG A 10 10.44 -16.86 -1.78
C ARG A 10 11.25 -17.72 -0.80
N SER A 11 11.05 -17.55 0.52
CA SER A 11 11.88 -18.17 1.55
C SER A 11 11.20 -19.28 2.35
N SER A 12 9.89 -19.51 2.16
CA SER A 12 9.13 -20.43 3.00
C SER A 12 7.99 -21.12 2.24
N PRO A 13 7.64 -22.38 2.61
CA PRO A 13 6.46 -23.06 2.07
C PRO A 13 5.14 -22.52 2.65
N ILE A 14 5.17 -21.55 3.57
CA ILE A 14 3.97 -21.01 4.21
C ILE A 14 3.01 -20.44 3.15
N LYS A 15 1.74 -20.84 3.25
CA LYS A 15 0.64 -20.20 2.52
C LYS A 15 0.43 -18.81 3.11
N VAL A 16 0.66 -17.77 2.30
CA VAL A 16 0.55 -16.38 2.72
C VAL A 16 -0.15 -15.57 1.64
N VAL A 17 -1.01 -14.66 2.09
CA VAL A 17 -1.65 -13.62 1.31
C VAL A 17 -1.45 -12.34 2.09
N GLY A 18 -0.94 -11.29 1.44
CA GLY A 18 -0.76 -10.01 2.12
C GLY A 18 -2.01 -9.14 1.99
N LEU A 19 -2.32 -8.41 3.05
CA LEU A 19 -3.48 -7.52 3.11
C LEU A 19 -3.04 -6.09 3.41
N CYS A 20 -3.78 -5.13 2.87
CA CYS A 20 -3.65 -3.70 3.15
C CYS A 20 -5.04 -3.10 3.38
N ASN A 21 -5.14 -2.04 4.19
CA ASN A 21 -6.38 -1.30 4.34
C ASN A 21 -6.60 -0.27 3.21
N GLY A 22 -5.59 0.06 2.40
CA GLY A 22 -5.69 1.04 1.32
C GLY A 22 -6.88 0.79 0.38
N PRO A 23 -7.07 -0.42 -0.16
CA PRO A 23 -8.20 -0.72 -1.05
C PRO A 23 -9.58 -0.56 -0.40
N ILE A 24 -9.77 -1.05 0.84
CA ILE A 24 -11.05 -0.88 1.56
C ILE A 24 -11.32 0.59 1.88
N SER A 25 -10.28 1.35 2.25
CA SER A 25 -10.37 2.79 2.47
C SER A 25 -10.80 3.51 1.19
N MET A 26 -10.12 3.26 0.07
CA MET A 26 -10.47 3.85 -1.23
C MET A 26 -11.93 3.57 -1.60
N ARG A 27 -12.37 2.31 -1.47
CA ARG A 27 -13.76 1.92 -1.74
C ARG A 27 -14.75 2.71 -0.87
N LYS A 28 -14.50 2.84 0.43
CA LYS A 28 -15.38 3.59 1.35
C LYS A 28 -15.39 5.10 1.07
N TYR A 29 -14.26 5.71 0.75
CA TYR A 29 -14.22 7.14 0.39
C TYR A 29 -14.92 7.42 -0.93
N VAL A 30 -14.67 6.62 -1.96
CA VAL A 30 -15.35 6.76 -3.25
C VAL A 30 -16.86 6.55 -3.09
N ALA A 31 -17.27 5.53 -2.33
CA ALA A 31 -18.67 5.29 -1.99
C ALA A 31 -19.33 6.50 -1.33
N HIS A 32 -18.68 7.07 -0.31
CA HIS A 32 -19.17 8.26 0.38
C HIS A 32 -19.28 9.47 -0.57
N LEU A 33 -18.24 9.72 -1.37
CA LEU A 33 -18.19 10.84 -2.31
C LEU A 33 -19.27 10.76 -3.38
N MET A 34 -19.55 9.55 -3.87
CA MET A 34 -20.55 9.32 -4.91
C MET A 34 -21.97 9.09 -4.36
N GLY A 35 -22.15 9.05 -3.04
CA GLY A 35 -23.44 8.73 -2.42
C GLY A 35 -23.91 7.29 -2.70
N LEU A 36 -22.98 6.35 -2.87
CA LEU A 36 -23.27 4.95 -3.21
C LEU A 36 -22.93 4.02 -2.04
N PRO A 37 -23.62 2.86 -1.90
CA PRO A 37 -23.19 1.84 -0.95
C PRO A 37 -21.84 1.24 -1.35
N ALA A 38 -20.88 1.15 -0.42
CA ALA A 38 -19.53 0.63 -0.71
C ALA A 38 -19.52 -0.80 -1.27
N LYS A 39 -20.52 -1.62 -0.91
CA LYS A 39 -20.70 -2.99 -1.43
C LYS A 39 -21.12 -3.05 -2.90
N ASP A 40 -21.68 -1.97 -3.44
CA ASP A 40 -22.15 -1.88 -4.82
C ASP A 40 -21.06 -1.33 -5.76
N LEU A 41 -19.86 -1.07 -5.21
CA LEU A 41 -18.70 -0.62 -5.96
C LEU A 41 -17.68 -1.75 -6.12
N TYR A 42 -17.28 -1.98 -7.36
CA TYR A 42 -16.08 -2.73 -7.70
C TYR A 42 -14.98 -1.75 -8.13
N ILE A 43 -13.81 -1.84 -7.48
CA ILE A 43 -12.65 -1.03 -7.83
C ILE A 43 -11.53 -1.96 -8.27
N ARG A 44 -11.09 -1.84 -9.52
CA ARG A 44 -9.91 -2.55 -10.00
C ARG A 44 -8.67 -1.74 -9.67
N THR A 45 -7.89 -2.23 -8.72
CA THR A 45 -6.60 -1.67 -8.35
C THR A 45 -5.47 -2.38 -9.08
N ILE A 46 -4.49 -1.63 -9.57
CA ILE A 46 -3.35 -2.14 -10.32
C ILE A 46 -2.05 -1.60 -9.71
N GLY A 47 -1.05 -2.46 -9.53
CA GLY A 47 0.27 -2.08 -9.01
C GLY A 47 0.75 -2.95 -7.86
N LEU A 48 1.42 -2.32 -6.89
CA LEU A 48 2.00 -2.94 -5.71
C LEU A 48 1.36 -2.38 -4.44
N ASN A 49 1.64 -2.99 -3.30
CA ASN A 49 1.22 -2.43 -2.02
C ASN A 49 1.80 -1.03 -1.81
N HIS A 50 0.94 -0.06 -1.47
CA HIS A 50 1.29 1.36 -1.30
C HIS A 50 1.85 2.02 -2.57
N LEU A 51 1.68 1.37 -3.73
CA LEU A 51 2.07 1.89 -5.04
C LEU A 51 1.10 1.35 -6.09
N ASN A 52 -0.17 1.73 -5.95
CA ASN A 52 -1.25 1.31 -6.83
C ASN A 52 -2.19 2.45 -7.20
N TRP A 53 -2.94 2.21 -8.27
CA TRP A 53 -3.95 3.09 -8.82
C TRP A 53 -5.23 2.28 -9.04
N ALA A 54 -6.39 2.91 -8.92
CA ALA A 54 -7.59 2.38 -9.53
C ALA A 54 -7.66 2.82 -11.00
N ASP A 55 -7.79 1.84 -11.90
CA ASP A 55 -7.94 2.05 -13.33
C ASP A 55 -9.36 1.74 -13.84
N GLN A 56 -10.21 1.24 -12.94
CA GLN A 56 -11.63 1.02 -13.18
C GLN A 56 -12.40 1.15 -11.87
N ILE A 57 -13.51 1.89 -11.89
CA ILE A 57 -14.45 1.98 -10.77
C ILE A 57 -15.82 1.67 -11.35
N LEU A 58 -16.38 0.50 -11.06
CA LEU A 58 -17.69 0.10 -11.55
C LEU A 58 -18.73 0.26 -10.43
N GLY A 59 -19.84 0.90 -10.76
CA GLY A 59 -20.99 1.06 -9.87
C GLY A 59 -22.24 1.33 -10.71
N GLN A 60 -23.40 0.88 -10.24
CA GLN A 60 -24.68 1.09 -10.94
C GLN A 60 -24.71 0.64 -12.41
N GLY A 61 -23.86 -0.32 -12.79
CA GLY A 61 -23.76 -0.85 -14.16
C GLY A 61 -22.89 -0.04 -15.11
N GLU A 62 -22.20 1.00 -14.65
CA GLU A 62 -21.33 1.86 -15.46
C GLU A 62 -19.92 2.01 -14.87
N ASN A 63 -18.98 2.54 -15.67
CA ASN A 63 -17.65 2.91 -15.20
C ASN A 63 -17.67 4.37 -14.72
N LEU A 64 -17.48 4.55 -13.42
CA LEU A 64 -17.56 5.80 -12.68
C LEU A 64 -16.21 6.51 -12.53
N LEU A 65 -15.10 5.97 -13.08
CA LEU A 65 -13.76 6.49 -12.82
C LEU A 65 -13.63 7.98 -13.17
N SER A 66 -14.09 8.39 -14.35
CA SER A 66 -14.01 9.79 -14.80
C SER A 66 -14.89 10.70 -13.95
N GLN A 67 -16.10 10.26 -13.56
CA GLN A 67 -16.97 11.01 -12.65
C GLN A 67 -16.30 11.18 -11.28
N VAL A 68 -15.69 10.13 -10.72
CA VAL A 68 -14.97 10.20 -9.44
C VAL A 68 -13.81 11.19 -9.52
N ILE A 69 -13.00 11.13 -10.58
CA ILE A 69 -11.89 12.08 -10.78
C ILE A 69 -12.42 13.51 -10.88
N GLN A 70 -13.51 13.74 -11.62
CA GLN A 70 -14.13 15.05 -11.75
C GLN A 70 -14.65 15.56 -10.41
N THR A 71 -15.35 14.72 -9.65
CA THR A 71 -15.86 15.09 -8.32
C THR A 71 -14.71 15.45 -7.38
N ILE A 72 -13.68 14.62 -7.27
CA ILE A 72 -12.49 14.95 -6.45
C ILE A 72 -11.87 16.27 -6.90
N SER A 73 -11.77 16.49 -8.21
CA SER A 73 -11.20 17.71 -8.79
C SER A 73 -12.01 18.98 -8.45
N CYS A 74 -13.32 18.85 -8.22
CA CYS A 74 -14.19 19.95 -7.79
C CYS A 74 -14.15 20.22 -6.28
N HIS A 75 -13.49 19.37 -5.50
CA HIS A 75 -13.43 19.40 -4.04
C HIS A 75 -11.97 19.48 -3.55
N PRO A 76 -11.27 20.61 -3.76
CA PRO A 76 -9.85 20.77 -3.41
C PRO A 76 -9.57 20.60 -1.91
N GLU A 77 -10.56 20.80 -1.03
CA GLU A 77 -10.46 20.52 0.40
C GLU A 77 -10.15 19.05 0.73
N LEU A 78 -10.43 18.12 -0.19
CA LEU A 78 -10.10 16.71 -0.03
C LEU A 78 -8.59 16.46 -0.04
N ILE A 79 -7.79 17.38 -0.60
CA ILE A 79 -6.33 17.28 -0.60
C ILE A 79 -5.80 17.25 0.83
N ASP A 80 -6.31 18.15 1.68
CA ASP A 80 -5.86 18.31 3.07
C ASP A 80 -6.30 17.16 3.99
N THR A 81 -7.27 16.35 3.57
CA THR A 81 -7.69 15.15 4.31
C THR A 81 -6.66 14.03 4.26
N GLY A 82 -5.73 14.07 3.29
CA GLY A 82 -4.74 13.04 3.05
C GLY A 82 -5.27 11.78 2.33
N TYR A 83 -6.57 11.71 2.01
CA TYR A 83 -7.14 10.59 1.23
C TYR A 83 -6.87 10.73 -0.26
N PHE A 84 -7.04 11.93 -0.80
CA PHE A 84 -6.74 12.27 -2.19
C PHE A 84 -5.79 13.47 -2.26
N PRO A 85 -4.54 13.34 -1.79
CA PRO A 85 -3.58 14.44 -1.66
C PRO A 85 -2.95 14.85 -3.01
N PHE A 86 -3.77 15.03 -4.05
CA PHE A 86 -3.32 15.24 -5.42
C PHE A 86 -4.00 16.46 -6.03
N ALA A 87 -3.24 17.27 -6.77
CA ALA A 87 -3.79 18.39 -7.49
C ALA A 87 -4.82 17.92 -8.55
N PRO A 88 -5.92 18.65 -8.78
CA PRO A 88 -6.93 18.32 -9.79
C PRO A 88 -6.33 18.03 -11.18
N ASP A 89 -5.41 18.88 -11.64
CA ASP A 89 -4.77 18.74 -12.96
C ASP A 89 -3.95 17.45 -13.10
N LEU A 90 -3.36 16.97 -12.00
CA LEU A 90 -2.64 15.69 -11.97
C LEU A 90 -3.61 14.53 -12.19
N LEU A 91 -4.75 14.52 -11.49
CA LEU A 91 -5.76 13.48 -11.62
C LEU A 91 -6.41 13.49 -13.01
N GLN A 92 -6.70 14.68 -13.55
CA GLN A 92 -7.24 14.85 -14.90
C GLN A 92 -6.27 14.38 -15.99
N SER A 93 -4.96 14.63 -15.81
CA SER A 93 -3.93 14.18 -16.74
C SER A 93 -3.73 12.65 -16.70
N LEU A 94 -3.71 12.07 -15.50
CA LEU A 94 -3.48 10.63 -15.32
C LEU A 94 -4.65 9.76 -15.79
N GLN A 95 -5.90 10.23 -15.62
CA GLN A 95 -7.11 9.41 -15.80
C GLN A 95 -7.04 8.07 -15.03
N LEU A 96 -6.38 8.10 -13.86
CA LEU A 96 -6.24 7.02 -12.91
C LEU A 96 -6.42 7.61 -11.51
N LEU A 97 -6.96 6.83 -10.57
CA LEU A 97 -7.09 7.27 -9.18
C LEU A 97 -5.95 6.69 -8.33
N PRO A 98 -4.87 7.44 -8.04
CA PRO A 98 -3.75 6.97 -7.23
C PRO A 98 -4.13 6.72 -5.77
N CYS A 99 -3.51 5.73 -5.13
CA CYS A 99 -3.54 5.60 -3.68
C CYS A 99 -2.75 6.74 -3.00
N ALA A 100 -3.14 7.11 -1.77
CA ALA A 100 -2.55 8.26 -1.07
C ALA A 100 -1.03 8.21 -0.89
N TYR A 101 -0.41 7.02 -0.85
CA TYR A 101 1.06 6.88 -0.75
C TYR A 101 1.80 7.42 -1.99
N LEU A 102 1.14 7.56 -3.13
CA LEU A 102 1.77 8.14 -4.32
C LEU A 102 2.10 9.62 -4.15
N GLN A 103 1.61 10.29 -3.10
CA GLN A 103 2.05 11.65 -2.74
C GLN A 103 3.56 11.74 -2.50
N TYR A 104 4.19 10.68 -1.99
CA TYR A 104 5.64 10.65 -1.77
C TYR A 104 6.44 10.65 -3.09
N TYR A 105 5.80 10.26 -4.19
CA TYR A 105 6.39 10.21 -5.53
C TYR A 105 6.02 11.44 -6.36
N TYR A 106 4.74 11.81 -6.38
CA TYR A 106 4.24 12.91 -7.21
C TYR A 106 4.43 14.29 -6.58
N ASN A 107 4.43 14.39 -5.24
CA ASN A 107 4.61 15.65 -4.49
C ASN A 107 5.85 15.55 -3.58
N ARG A 108 6.92 14.96 -4.12
CA ARG A 108 8.10 14.55 -3.34
C ARG A 108 8.75 15.71 -2.59
N GLU A 109 8.85 16.88 -3.24
CA GLU A 109 9.58 18.03 -2.71
C GLU A 109 8.80 18.70 -1.58
N GLU A 110 7.51 18.91 -1.80
CA GLU A 110 6.57 19.42 -0.81
C GLU A 110 6.53 18.50 0.41
N LYS A 111 6.42 17.18 0.18
CA LYS A 111 6.36 16.20 1.27
C LYS A 111 7.68 16.12 2.04
N LEU A 112 8.81 16.22 1.37
CA LEU A 112 10.12 16.23 2.03
C LEU A 112 10.30 17.49 2.88
N ASP A 113 9.87 18.65 2.39
CA ASP A 113 9.91 19.91 3.13
C ASP A 113 9.01 19.88 4.37
N GLU A 114 7.77 19.37 4.23
CA GLU A 114 6.84 19.14 5.34
C GLU A 114 7.49 18.25 6.42
N LEU A 115 8.04 17.10 6.02
CA LEU A 115 8.66 16.14 6.95
C LEU A 115 9.90 16.71 7.65
N LYS A 116 10.65 17.59 6.99
CA LYS A 116 11.82 18.27 7.60
C LYS A 116 11.42 19.34 8.61
N LYS A 117 10.26 19.98 8.41
CA LYS A 117 9.72 21.03 9.29
C LYS A 117 8.96 20.45 10.48
N ALA A 118 8.49 19.20 10.37
CA ALA A 118 7.80 18.52 11.46
C ALA A 118 8.70 18.42 12.70
N THR A 119 8.15 18.77 13.86
CA THR A 119 8.86 18.69 15.14
C THR A 119 9.00 17.26 15.66
N LYS A 120 8.16 16.35 15.15
CA LYS A 120 8.18 14.92 15.44
C LYS A 120 7.99 14.14 14.16
N THR A 121 8.61 12.97 14.12
CA THR A 121 8.29 11.95 13.12
C THR A 121 6.95 11.30 13.45
N ARG A 122 6.29 10.74 12.42
CA ARG A 122 5.07 9.96 12.63
C ARG A 122 5.30 8.76 13.56
N GLY A 123 6.51 8.19 13.57
CA GLY A 123 6.88 7.11 14.48
C GLY A 123 6.85 7.53 15.95
N GLU A 124 7.36 8.71 16.27
CA GLU A 124 7.32 9.26 17.63
C GLU A 124 5.89 9.59 18.08
N GLU A 125 5.08 10.20 17.20
CA GLU A 125 3.67 10.47 17.49
C GLU A 125 2.89 9.19 17.80
N VAL A 126 3.09 8.14 16.98
CA VAL A 126 2.42 6.84 17.18
C VAL A 126 2.93 6.16 18.44
N ALA A 127 4.23 6.24 18.76
CA ALA A 127 4.77 5.68 19.99
C ALA A 127 4.18 6.35 21.24
N GLU A 128 3.97 7.67 21.21
CA GLU A 128 3.30 8.41 22.28
C GLU A 128 1.81 8.07 22.40
N LEU A 129 1.13 7.92 21.27
CA LEU A 129 -0.26 7.47 21.22
C LEU A 129 -0.41 6.06 21.79
N ASP A 130 0.41 5.11 21.32
CA ASP A 130 0.38 3.71 21.76
C ASP A 130 0.65 3.62 23.27
N ARG A 131 1.58 4.41 23.83
CA ARG A 131 1.81 4.47 25.29
C ARG A 131 0.56 4.89 26.07
N ARG A 132 -0.15 5.94 25.60
CA ARG A 132 -1.40 6.40 26.23
C ARG A 132 -2.51 5.36 26.13
N LEU A 133 -2.63 4.71 24.97
CA LEU A 133 -3.61 3.64 24.75
C LEU A 133 -3.34 2.43 25.64
N LEU A 134 -2.09 1.99 25.76
CA LEU A 134 -1.72 0.86 26.62
C LEU A 134 -2.04 1.11 28.10
N LEU A 135 -1.84 2.35 28.59
CA LEU A 135 -2.24 2.71 29.95
C LEU A 135 -3.77 2.62 30.14
N LYS A 136 -4.56 3.00 29.14
CA LYS A 136 -6.02 2.85 29.19
C LYS A 136 -6.45 1.40 29.13
N TYR A 137 -5.82 0.59 28.28
CA TYR A 137 -6.12 -0.85 28.18
C TYR A 137 -5.70 -1.65 29.41
N ALA A 138 -4.87 -1.08 30.29
CA ALA A 138 -4.57 -1.68 31.59
C ALA A 138 -5.71 -1.53 32.62
N ASP A 139 -6.67 -0.63 32.39
CA ASP A 139 -7.85 -0.49 33.24
C ASP A 139 -8.88 -1.59 32.91
N SER A 140 -9.13 -2.48 33.87
CA SER A 140 -10.10 -3.58 33.72
C SER A 140 -11.55 -3.10 33.60
N ASN A 141 -11.84 -1.84 33.91
CA ASN A 141 -13.18 -1.24 33.78
C ASN A 141 -13.40 -0.58 32.41
N LEU A 142 -12.42 -0.63 31.51
CA LEU A 142 -12.57 -0.08 30.17
C LEU A 142 -13.48 -0.99 29.33
N GLU A 143 -14.74 -0.57 29.16
CA GLU A 143 -15.75 -1.33 28.40
C GLU A 143 -15.87 -0.87 26.94
N GLU A 144 -15.46 0.37 26.64
CA GLU A 144 -15.57 0.96 25.30
C GLU A 144 -14.20 1.11 24.62
N LYS A 145 -14.18 0.89 23.31
CA LYS A 145 -12.99 1.12 22.48
C LYS A 145 -12.59 2.62 22.56
N PRO A 146 -11.37 2.95 22.99
CA PRO A 146 -10.92 4.33 23.06
C PRO A 146 -10.95 5.01 21.69
N LYS A 147 -11.61 6.18 21.61
CA LYS A 147 -11.68 6.99 20.37
C LYS A 147 -10.29 7.36 19.81
N GLU A 148 -9.31 7.54 20.70
CA GLU A 148 -7.92 7.84 20.32
C GLU A 148 -7.29 6.76 19.41
N LEU A 149 -7.79 5.52 19.43
CA LEU A 149 -7.33 4.47 18.53
C LEU A 149 -7.61 4.81 17.05
N GLU A 150 -8.61 5.67 16.77
CA GLU A 150 -8.90 6.14 15.42
C GLU A 150 -7.84 7.12 14.88
N ALA A 151 -7.09 7.77 15.76
CA ALA A 151 -5.94 8.60 15.38
C ALA A 151 -4.74 7.75 14.94
N ARG A 152 -4.78 6.44 15.18
CA ARG A 152 -3.82 5.47 14.63
C ARG A 152 -4.16 5.23 13.16
N GLY A 153 -3.13 5.19 12.32
CA GLY A 153 -3.31 4.73 10.93
C GLY A 153 -3.83 3.27 10.89
N GLY A 154 -4.41 2.86 9.76
CA GLY A 154 -4.88 1.48 9.59
C GLY A 154 -6.37 1.25 9.88
N ILE A 155 -7.19 2.31 9.86
CA ILE A 155 -8.65 2.20 9.97
C ILE A 155 -9.16 1.16 8.94
N TRP A 156 -10.15 0.36 9.36
CA TRP A 156 -10.76 -0.76 8.61
C TRP A 156 -9.86 -1.95 8.28
N TYR A 157 -8.61 -2.00 8.76
CA TYR A 157 -7.77 -3.18 8.55
C TYR A 157 -8.39 -4.46 9.14
N SER A 158 -8.98 -4.37 10.33
CA SER A 158 -9.68 -5.50 10.97
C SER A 158 -10.90 -5.95 10.17
N GLU A 159 -11.62 -5.01 9.56
CA GLU A 159 -12.79 -5.31 8.70
C GLU A 159 -12.33 -6.07 7.46
N ALA A 160 -11.32 -5.56 6.74
CA ALA A 160 -10.74 -6.25 5.57
C ALA A 160 -10.24 -7.66 5.93
N ALA A 161 -9.60 -7.83 7.09
CA ALA A 161 -9.10 -9.13 7.53
C ALA A 161 -10.25 -10.11 7.83
N ILE A 162 -11.28 -9.67 8.56
CA ILE A 162 -12.45 -10.49 8.90
C ILE A 162 -13.25 -10.83 7.64
N GLU A 163 -13.44 -9.88 6.71
CA GLU A 163 -14.12 -10.12 5.44
C GLU A 163 -13.40 -11.18 4.61
N LEU A 164 -12.06 -11.11 4.51
CA LEU A 164 -11.25 -12.09 3.81
C LEU A 164 -11.36 -13.48 4.47
N ILE A 165 -11.19 -13.57 5.79
CA ILE A 165 -11.33 -14.83 6.53
C ILE A 165 -12.73 -15.42 6.32
N SER A 166 -13.77 -14.58 6.41
CA SER A 166 -15.15 -14.99 6.19
C SER A 166 -15.37 -15.51 4.77
N SER A 167 -14.73 -14.90 3.77
CA SER A 167 -14.81 -15.32 2.36
C SER A 167 -14.19 -16.69 2.13
N ILE A 168 -13.04 -16.96 2.76
CA ILE A 168 -12.34 -18.24 2.70
C ILE A 168 -13.15 -19.33 3.42
N VAL A 169 -13.55 -19.07 4.67
CA VAL A 169 -14.23 -20.07 5.51
C VAL A 169 -15.60 -20.42 4.94
N ASN A 170 -16.37 -19.42 4.51
CA ASN A 170 -17.75 -19.61 4.03
C ASN A 170 -17.84 -19.78 2.51
N ASP A 171 -16.71 -19.82 1.80
CA ASP A 171 -16.63 -20.00 0.34
C ASP A 171 -17.52 -19.03 -0.46
N LYS A 172 -17.53 -17.76 -0.06
CA LYS A 172 -18.48 -16.76 -0.59
C LYS A 172 -18.26 -16.46 -2.08
N GLY A 173 -17.04 -16.61 -2.57
CA GLY A 173 -16.67 -16.16 -3.92
C GLY A 173 -16.54 -14.64 -4.03
N ASP A 174 -16.25 -13.95 -2.91
CA ASP A 174 -16.05 -12.50 -2.90
C ASP A 174 -14.74 -12.12 -3.59
N ILE A 175 -14.71 -10.90 -4.14
CA ILE A 175 -13.49 -10.31 -4.71
C ILE A 175 -12.81 -9.43 -3.66
N HIS A 176 -11.53 -9.66 -3.44
CA HIS A 176 -10.69 -8.90 -2.52
C HIS A 176 -9.44 -8.39 -3.24
N THR A 177 -9.03 -7.15 -2.98
CA THR A 177 -7.70 -6.68 -3.40
C THR A 177 -6.65 -7.21 -2.43
N LEU A 178 -5.74 -8.03 -2.94
CA LEU A 178 -4.79 -8.79 -2.13
C LEU A 178 -3.38 -8.69 -2.70
N ASN A 179 -2.39 -8.90 -1.84
CA ASN A 179 -1.01 -9.11 -2.26
C ASN A 179 -0.79 -10.60 -2.53
N VAL A 180 -0.63 -10.94 -3.80
CA VAL A 180 -0.53 -12.32 -4.30
C VAL A 180 0.56 -12.42 -5.36
N VAL A 181 1.01 -13.66 -5.64
CA VAL A 181 1.91 -13.92 -6.75
C VAL A 181 1.24 -13.56 -8.07
N ASN A 182 1.96 -12.86 -8.94
CA ASN A 182 1.44 -12.25 -10.16
C ASN A 182 0.85 -13.27 -11.12
N ASN A 183 1.51 -14.41 -11.37
CA ASN A 183 1.05 -15.50 -12.24
C ASN A 183 0.47 -14.99 -13.58
N GLY A 184 1.13 -14.00 -14.19
CA GLY A 184 0.74 -13.41 -15.47
C GLY A 184 -0.44 -12.43 -15.43
N ALA A 185 -0.96 -12.08 -14.24
CA ALA A 185 -2.06 -11.12 -14.12
C ALA A 185 -1.67 -9.71 -14.60
N ILE A 186 -0.45 -9.26 -14.26
CA ILE A 186 0.20 -8.05 -14.79
C ILE A 186 1.34 -8.47 -15.72
N LEU A 187 1.18 -8.24 -17.02
CA LEU A 187 2.10 -8.69 -18.07
C LEU A 187 3.45 -7.94 -18.09
N ASP A 188 3.53 -6.80 -17.42
CA ASP A 188 4.72 -5.96 -17.38
C ASP A 188 5.64 -6.27 -16.17
N LEU A 189 5.31 -7.30 -15.38
CA LEU A 189 6.06 -7.75 -14.20
C LEU A 189 6.36 -9.26 -14.27
N PRO A 190 7.42 -9.75 -13.59
CA PRO A 190 7.70 -11.18 -13.49
C PRO A 190 6.52 -11.99 -12.94
N GLU A 191 6.36 -13.23 -13.36
CA GLU A 191 5.26 -14.09 -12.90
C GLU A 191 5.35 -14.43 -11.41
N ASP A 192 6.56 -14.50 -10.86
CA ASP A 192 6.85 -14.84 -9.47
C ASP A 192 6.82 -13.61 -8.52
N ALA A 193 6.71 -12.40 -9.06
CA ALA A 193 6.60 -11.17 -8.27
C ALA A 193 5.28 -11.10 -7.51
N VAL A 194 5.27 -10.49 -6.32
CA VAL A 194 4.01 -10.20 -5.61
C VAL A 194 3.44 -8.86 -6.05
N VAL A 195 2.14 -8.82 -6.34
CA VAL A 195 1.40 -7.64 -6.82
C VAL A 195 0.16 -7.42 -5.95
N GLU A 196 -0.37 -6.19 -5.92
CA GLU A 196 -1.61 -5.86 -5.19
C GLU A 196 -2.76 -5.63 -6.17
N ILE A 197 -3.60 -6.65 -6.36
CA ILE A 197 -4.67 -6.68 -7.39
C ILE A 197 -5.94 -7.38 -6.88
N PRO A 198 -7.10 -7.15 -7.52
CA PRO A 198 -8.31 -7.91 -7.23
C PRO A 198 -8.13 -9.40 -7.47
N CYS A 199 -8.66 -10.20 -6.56
CA CYS A 199 -8.61 -11.65 -6.58
C CYS A 199 -9.98 -12.22 -6.23
N LEU A 200 -10.43 -13.22 -6.98
CA LEU A 200 -11.56 -14.05 -6.57
C LEU A 200 -11.09 -14.99 -5.44
N VAL A 201 -11.76 -14.95 -4.30
CA VAL A 201 -11.42 -15.77 -3.14
C VAL A 201 -12.42 -16.92 -3.02
N ARG A 202 -11.89 -18.15 -3.11
CA ARG A 202 -12.60 -19.39 -2.80
C ARG A 202 -11.93 -20.09 -1.62
N ARG A 203 -12.61 -21.09 -1.05
CA ARG A 203 -12.07 -21.88 0.07
C ARG A 203 -10.73 -22.54 -0.27
N GLU A 204 -10.58 -23.04 -1.50
CA GLU A 204 -9.43 -23.81 -1.95
C GLU A 204 -8.23 -22.94 -2.35
N ALA A 205 -8.50 -21.74 -2.88
CA ALA A 205 -7.47 -20.89 -3.46
C ALA A 205 -7.91 -19.43 -3.62
N VAL A 206 -6.91 -18.58 -3.80
CA VAL A 206 -7.05 -17.19 -4.22
C VAL A 206 -6.66 -17.12 -5.70
N TYR A 207 -7.57 -16.63 -6.54
CA TYR A 207 -7.40 -16.54 -7.98
C TYR A 207 -7.19 -15.07 -8.38
N PRO A 208 -5.96 -14.65 -8.72
CA PRO A 208 -5.70 -13.28 -9.17
C PRO A 208 -6.46 -13.00 -10.47
N LEU A 209 -7.11 -11.83 -10.56
CA LEU A 209 -7.82 -11.42 -11.76
C LEU A 209 -6.85 -10.76 -12.74
N SER A 210 -6.98 -11.07 -14.02
CA SER A 210 -6.12 -10.50 -15.06
C SER A 210 -6.29 -8.99 -15.16
N VAL A 211 -5.17 -8.27 -15.09
CA VAL A 211 -5.08 -6.83 -15.30
C VAL A 211 -4.60 -6.52 -16.72
N GLY A 212 -3.71 -7.34 -17.27
CA GLY A 212 -3.08 -7.11 -18.57
C GLY A 212 -1.85 -6.22 -18.45
N ARG A 213 -1.70 -5.25 -19.35
CA ARG A 213 -0.58 -4.29 -19.31
C ARG A 213 -0.93 -3.10 -18.46
N LEU A 214 0.05 -2.63 -17.68
CA LEU A 214 -0.05 -1.37 -16.95
C LEU A 214 -0.11 -0.20 -17.94
N PRO A 215 -0.87 0.86 -17.62
CA PRO A 215 -0.81 2.12 -18.35
C PRO A 215 0.63 2.66 -18.40
N LEU A 216 1.03 3.21 -19.54
CA LEU A 216 2.40 3.69 -19.76
C LEU A 216 2.84 4.71 -18.71
N ALA A 217 1.92 5.59 -18.29
CA ALA A 217 2.17 6.65 -17.31
C ALA A 217 2.64 6.15 -15.93
N VAL A 218 2.30 4.90 -15.56
CA VAL A 218 2.61 4.34 -14.23
C VAL A 218 3.55 3.13 -14.28
N ARG A 219 3.67 2.48 -15.46
CA ARG A 219 4.44 1.23 -15.64
C ARG A 219 5.88 1.35 -15.16
N GLY A 220 6.60 2.39 -15.58
CA GLY A 220 8.02 2.54 -15.25
C GLY A 220 8.27 2.66 -13.74
N LEU A 221 7.38 3.38 -13.04
CA LEU A 221 7.45 3.52 -11.58
C LEU A 221 7.23 2.17 -10.88
N VAL A 222 6.22 1.41 -11.31
CA VAL A 222 5.92 0.08 -10.76
C VAL A 222 7.11 -0.88 -10.94
N GLN A 223 7.73 -0.89 -12.13
CA GLN A 223 8.88 -1.74 -12.42
C GLN A 223 10.13 -1.36 -11.61
N ALA A 224 10.38 -0.06 -11.42
CA ALA A 224 11.49 0.43 -10.60
C ALA A 224 11.33 0.02 -9.13
N VAL A 225 10.13 0.20 -8.56
CA VAL A 225 9.86 -0.21 -7.17
C VAL A 225 9.90 -1.72 -7.02
N LYS A 226 9.39 -2.51 -7.97
CA LYS A 226 9.52 -3.97 -7.93
C LYS A 226 10.99 -4.42 -7.92
N SER A 227 11.83 -3.82 -8.75
CA SER A 227 13.28 -4.09 -8.75
C SER A 227 13.90 -3.79 -7.38
N TYR A 228 13.54 -2.67 -6.76
CA TYR A 228 13.94 -2.33 -5.39
C TYR A 228 13.49 -3.40 -4.37
N GLU A 229 12.23 -3.83 -4.41
CA GLU A 229 11.71 -4.85 -3.49
C GLU A 229 12.48 -6.17 -3.63
N GLN A 230 12.72 -6.64 -4.85
CA GLN A 230 13.42 -7.90 -5.11
C GLN A 230 14.88 -7.85 -4.65
N LEU A 231 15.60 -6.78 -4.96
CA LEU A 231 16.98 -6.56 -4.48
C LEU A 231 17.05 -6.48 -2.96
N THR A 232 16.06 -5.83 -2.32
CA THR A 232 15.97 -5.73 -0.86
C THR A 232 15.77 -7.09 -0.22
N ILE A 233 14.91 -7.93 -0.80
CA ILE A 233 14.66 -9.30 -0.33
C ILE A 233 15.92 -10.14 -0.46
N GLU A 234 16.61 -10.09 -1.61
CA GLU A 234 17.87 -10.81 -1.78
C GLU A 234 18.95 -10.35 -0.81
N ALA A 235 19.08 -9.04 -0.62
CA ALA A 235 20.00 -8.49 0.36
C ALA A 235 19.71 -9.03 1.77
N ALA A 236 18.44 -9.02 2.17
CA ALA A 236 18.02 -9.48 3.50
C ALA A 236 18.26 -10.98 3.71
N LEU A 237 18.02 -11.81 2.68
CA LEU A 237 18.23 -13.26 2.74
C LEU A 237 19.72 -13.65 2.74
N GLU A 238 20.55 -12.90 2.02
CA GLU A 238 21.98 -13.20 1.86
C GLU A 238 22.89 -12.43 2.84
N GLY A 239 22.36 -11.44 3.56
CA GLY A 239 23.18 -10.52 4.36
C GLY A 239 24.10 -9.64 3.50
N SER A 240 23.70 -9.36 2.25
CA SER A 240 24.57 -8.72 1.27
C SER A 240 24.45 -7.19 1.28
N TYR A 241 25.46 -6.52 1.81
CA TYR A 241 25.59 -5.06 1.75
C TYR A 241 25.53 -4.53 0.31
N SER A 242 26.18 -5.22 -0.64
CA SER A 242 26.22 -4.80 -2.04
C SER A 242 24.82 -4.82 -2.66
N LYS A 243 24.02 -5.87 -2.40
CA LYS A 243 22.63 -5.94 -2.87
C LYS A 243 21.74 -4.91 -2.18
N ALA A 244 21.95 -4.65 -0.88
CA ALA A 244 21.21 -3.59 -0.18
C ALA A 244 21.50 -2.21 -0.79
N LEU A 245 22.75 -1.95 -1.17
CA LEU A 245 23.14 -0.71 -1.83
C LEU A 245 22.53 -0.59 -3.23
N GLN A 246 22.54 -1.68 -4.00
CA GLN A 246 21.86 -1.75 -5.30
C GLN A 246 20.35 -1.51 -5.16
N ALA A 247 19.72 -2.07 -4.12
CA ALA A 247 18.30 -1.84 -3.85
C ALA A 247 18.04 -0.34 -3.65
N LEU A 248 18.77 0.33 -2.76
CA LEU A 248 18.59 1.77 -2.55
C LEU A 248 18.84 2.57 -3.83
N LEU A 249 19.85 2.25 -4.64
CA LEU A 249 20.09 2.89 -5.93
C LEU A 249 18.94 2.70 -6.94
N ALA A 250 18.25 1.56 -6.88
CA ALA A 250 17.10 1.28 -7.75
C ALA A 250 15.82 1.99 -7.29
N HIS A 251 15.75 2.44 -6.03
CA HIS A 251 14.55 3.07 -5.50
C HIS A 251 14.36 4.49 -6.05
N PRO A 252 13.19 4.83 -6.64
CA PRO A 252 12.93 6.15 -7.23
C PRO A 252 13.04 7.37 -6.30
N LEU A 253 13.13 7.17 -4.99
CA LEU A 253 13.21 8.23 -3.99
C LEU A 253 14.65 8.46 -3.50
N VAL A 254 15.61 7.71 -4.02
CA VAL A 254 17.03 7.82 -3.67
C VAL A 254 17.80 8.34 -4.90
N PRO A 255 18.05 9.65 -5.00
CA PRO A 255 18.56 10.28 -6.22
C PRO A 255 20.06 10.04 -6.51
N SER A 256 20.85 9.51 -5.58
CA SER A 256 22.30 9.41 -5.79
C SER A 256 22.98 8.31 -4.97
N PHE A 257 24.13 7.86 -5.47
CA PHE A 257 24.99 6.88 -4.80
C PHE A 257 25.47 7.33 -3.42
N GLY A 258 25.91 8.59 -3.31
CA GLY A 258 26.40 9.13 -2.04
C GLY A 258 25.33 9.07 -0.95
N LEU A 259 24.10 9.46 -1.28
CA LEU A 259 22.97 9.39 -0.37
C LEU A 259 22.58 7.94 -0.06
N ALA A 260 22.52 7.07 -1.07
CA ALA A 260 22.20 5.65 -0.89
C ALA A 260 23.15 4.99 0.12
N LYS A 261 24.46 5.22 -0.01
CA LYS A 261 25.46 4.68 0.91
C LYS A 261 25.30 5.23 2.33
N GLN A 262 25.14 6.54 2.47
CA GLN A 262 24.95 7.18 3.78
C GLN A 262 23.73 6.65 4.52
N VAL A 263 22.60 6.50 3.80
CA VAL A 263 21.36 5.94 4.35
C VAL A 263 21.54 4.48 4.75
N LEU A 264 22.17 3.66 3.90
CA LEU A 264 22.42 2.25 4.20
C LEU A 264 23.27 2.07 5.46
N ASP A 265 24.40 2.78 5.54
CA ASP A 265 25.31 2.71 6.68
C ASP A 265 24.59 3.11 7.98
N ALA A 266 23.76 4.16 7.92
CA ALA A 266 22.96 4.60 9.07
C ALA A 266 21.91 3.56 9.47
N PHE A 267 21.20 2.95 8.52
CA PHE A 267 20.20 1.91 8.81
C PHE A 267 20.81 0.65 9.39
N LEU A 268 21.89 0.13 8.80
CA LEU A 268 22.59 -1.04 9.34
C LEU A 268 23.16 -0.73 10.73
N GLY A 269 23.69 0.47 10.93
CA GLY A 269 24.17 0.93 12.22
C GLY A 269 23.07 0.99 13.30
N ALA A 270 21.89 1.50 12.96
CA ALA A 270 20.75 1.61 13.87
C ALA A 270 20.05 0.27 14.14
N GLN A 271 20.19 -0.72 13.25
CA GLN A 271 19.46 -1.99 13.29
C GLN A 271 20.36 -3.20 13.53
N LYS A 272 21.60 -3.02 14.02
CA LYS A 272 22.58 -4.11 14.23
C LYS A 272 22.01 -5.28 15.03
N ASP A 273 21.21 -5.01 16.05
CA ASP A 273 20.63 -6.04 16.90
C ASP A 273 19.62 -6.95 16.16
N TYR A 274 18.98 -6.41 15.12
CA TYR A 274 17.93 -7.06 14.33
C TYR A 274 18.44 -7.60 12.98
N LEU A 275 19.47 -6.99 12.39
CA LEU A 275 20.03 -7.32 11.07
C LEU A 275 21.41 -7.98 11.17
N ARG A 276 21.54 -8.97 12.06
CA ARG A 276 22.82 -9.61 12.40
C ARG A 276 23.53 -10.28 11.21
N GLN A 277 22.79 -10.65 10.16
CA GLN A 277 23.39 -11.24 8.97
C GLN A 277 24.25 -10.26 8.15
N PHE A 278 24.17 -8.95 8.41
CA PHE A 278 24.95 -7.91 7.71
C PHE A 278 26.27 -7.54 8.41
N GLY A 279 26.60 -8.17 9.54
CA GLY A 279 27.80 -7.88 10.34
C GLY A 279 27.50 -7.15 11.64
#